data_AF-K0DZY1-F1
#
_entry.id   AF-K0DZY1-F1
#
_cell.length_a   1.000
_cell.length_b   1.000
_cell.length_c   1.000
_cell.angle_alpha   90.00
_cell.angle_beta   90.00
_cell.angle_gamma   90.00
#
_symmetry.space_group_name_H-M   'P 1'
#
loop_
_entity.id
_entity.type
_entity.pdbx_description
1 polymer ?
#
loop_
_entity_poly.entity_id
_entity_poly.type
_entity_poly.pdbx_seq_one_letter_code
_entity_poly.pdbx_strand_id
1 'polypeptide(L)'
;MNADDTSGSRISRALAQRGFTYKGRSRDRWYLFDGSLGVDGASYPISLAVDPLGQALPLVKLTPIPERLRPVAPHVMAGGILCYASRGSITLDVFDPEGQVLACVERAESILGQALRGELTDDLEEEFFSCWPADNPCLLDFEASLARPLHALVQKVAENTAPLVALTDDPSRTSSKLQALGASTERSSSVVVRRVRTSVSPRPLQDSWPPKTVSDLLRWQAALDRHVRKKIEQYIYQAAKTQANHGILCVVESPKLSYGFAVTFERNTQDSRARLPTLESVYAMTVMPMTCIRIDDAYLAQRNIPGRRTLAGKRIKLIGCGTIGGYLAESLVKAGAGSGGGELVLVDSDHLFPQNIGRHRLGMNYLFQNKAEALGKELKRGSPAANIAALPVDAMRVDLSHADLIVDATGEEAFGHLLVRRLSGSNFKPTLSVWIEGPGTAVRGLLRESNDAACVRCLKDKDRSAIYPVVDGVVPTVFAGHGCESLYVPFPASVSMHAACLGTEMVLDWVNGMAAPRLRTRVLDAEFQPGHKDTDPERRLSCPACLS
;
A
#
# COMPACT_ATOMS: atom_id res chain seq x y z
N MET A 1 -27.03 38.24 16.88
CA MET A 1 -27.09 36.79 16.61
C MET A 1 -27.93 36.17 17.71
N ASN A 2 -29.16 35.75 17.38
CA ASN A 2 -30.06 35.11 18.33
C ASN A 2 -29.46 33.76 18.76
N ALA A 3 -29.56 33.42 20.05
CA ALA A 3 -29.08 32.15 20.58
C ALA A 3 -29.75 30.91 19.94
N ASP A 4 -30.84 31.12 19.20
CA ASP A 4 -31.63 30.12 18.48
C ASP A 4 -31.12 29.74 17.08
N ASP A 5 -30.02 30.33 16.60
CA ASP A 5 -29.52 30.12 15.22
C ASP A 5 -28.19 29.34 15.17
N THR A 6 -28.02 28.41 16.10
CA THR A 6 -26.89 27.49 16.06
C THR A 6 -27.15 26.37 15.04
N SER A 7 -26.12 25.84 14.40
CA SER A 7 -26.25 24.66 13.52
C SER A 7 -27.08 23.53 14.17
N GLY A 8 -26.91 23.32 15.48
CA GLY A 8 -27.68 22.32 16.24
C GLY A 8 -29.18 22.59 16.34
N SER A 9 -29.61 23.85 16.48
CA SER A 9 -31.04 24.18 16.53
C SER A 9 -31.70 24.06 15.16
N ARG A 10 -30.98 24.41 14.08
CA ARG A 10 -31.44 24.20 12.69
C ARG A 10 -31.62 22.73 12.36
N ILE A 11 -30.61 21.89 12.63
CA ILE A 11 -30.69 20.43 12.49
C ILE A 11 -31.85 19.86 13.30
N SER A 12 -31.98 20.25 14.57
CA SER A 12 -33.02 19.70 15.46
C SER A 12 -34.43 20.04 14.96
N ARG A 13 -34.64 21.26 14.44
CA ARG A 13 -35.94 21.68 13.87
C ARG A 13 -36.28 20.92 12.60
N ALA A 14 -35.30 20.76 11.70
CA ALA A 14 -35.48 20.02 10.46
C ALA A 14 -35.80 18.53 10.72
N LEU A 15 -35.08 17.90 11.64
CA LEU A 15 -35.32 16.52 12.06
C LEU A 15 -36.67 16.35 12.79
N ALA A 16 -37.07 17.30 13.63
CA ALA A 16 -38.37 17.27 14.30
C ALA A 16 -39.55 17.28 13.32
N GLN A 17 -39.44 17.99 12.19
CA GLN A 17 -40.46 17.95 11.12
C GLN A 17 -40.60 16.57 10.48
N ARG A 18 -39.57 15.72 10.57
CA ARG A 18 -39.59 14.31 10.17
C ARG A 18 -39.89 13.33 11.30
N GLY A 19 -40.35 13.82 12.45
CA GLY A 19 -40.72 12.98 13.60
C GLY A 19 -39.55 12.48 14.44
N PHE A 20 -38.33 13.01 14.25
CA PHE A 20 -37.20 12.69 15.11
C PHE A 20 -37.25 13.51 16.42
N THR A 21 -36.96 12.85 17.54
CA THR A 21 -36.93 13.44 18.87
C THR A 21 -35.49 13.52 19.38
N TYR A 22 -35.05 14.71 19.75
CA TYR A 22 -33.73 14.92 20.35
C TYR A 22 -33.59 14.23 21.71
N LYS A 23 -32.51 13.49 21.92
CA LYS A 23 -32.23 12.71 23.14
C LYS A 23 -31.04 13.22 23.94
N GLY A 24 -30.31 14.20 23.42
CA GLY A 24 -29.13 14.75 24.07
C GLY A 24 -27.88 14.58 23.22
N ARG A 25 -26.72 14.45 23.88
CA ARG A 25 -25.44 14.31 23.19
C ARG A 25 -24.71 13.04 23.60
N SER A 26 -23.95 12.47 22.67
CA SER A 26 -23.01 11.39 22.97
C SER A 26 -21.81 11.91 23.79
N ARG A 27 -20.95 10.99 24.26
CA ARG A 27 -19.66 11.35 24.90
C ARG A 27 -18.78 12.19 23.97
N ASP A 28 -18.82 11.89 22.67
CA ASP A 28 -18.10 12.63 21.62
C ASP A 28 -18.83 13.91 21.19
N ARG A 29 -19.87 14.32 21.94
CA ARG A 29 -20.69 15.52 21.72
C ARG A 29 -21.55 15.51 20.45
N TRP A 30 -21.74 14.35 19.81
CA TRP A 30 -22.68 14.22 18.69
C TRP A 30 -24.12 14.39 19.14
N TYR A 31 -24.95 15.03 18.33
CA TYR A 31 -26.39 15.15 18.61
C TYR A 31 -27.05 13.79 18.41
N LEU A 32 -27.82 13.34 19.40
CA LEU A 32 -28.53 12.06 19.36
C LEU A 32 -30.02 12.31 19.16
N PHE A 33 -30.62 11.57 18.24
CA PHE A 33 -32.05 11.60 17.95
C PHE A 33 -32.60 10.18 17.87
N ASP A 34 -33.84 10.01 18.31
CA ASP A 34 -34.62 8.80 18.02
C ASP A 34 -35.70 9.15 17.01
N GLY A 35 -35.90 8.30 16.02
CA GLY A 35 -36.94 8.48 15.00
C GLY A 35 -37.18 7.19 14.26
N SER A 36 -37.69 7.29 13.03
CA SER A 36 -37.92 6.13 12.20
C SER A 36 -37.65 6.42 10.74
N LEU A 37 -37.21 5.39 10.01
CA LEU A 37 -37.12 5.39 8.56
C LEU A 37 -38.43 4.83 7.98
N GLY A 38 -39.04 5.55 7.04
CA GLY A 38 -40.24 5.13 6.34
C GLY A 38 -39.89 4.33 5.09
N VAL A 39 -40.30 3.07 5.04
CA VAL A 39 -40.03 2.18 3.90
C VAL A 39 -41.28 1.38 3.56
N ASP A 40 -41.76 1.49 2.32
CA ASP A 40 -42.91 0.73 1.79
C ASP A 40 -44.17 0.79 2.69
N GLY A 41 -44.40 1.94 3.34
CA GLY A 41 -45.52 2.17 4.26
C GLY A 41 -45.32 1.63 5.68
N ALA A 42 -44.20 0.96 5.96
CA ALA A 42 -43.79 0.54 7.29
C ALA A 42 -42.79 1.53 7.92
N SER A 43 -42.81 1.63 9.25
CA SER A 43 -41.90 2.48 10.02
C SER A 43 -40.88 1.62 10.76
N TYR A 44 -39.60 1.91 10.56
CA TYR A 44 -38.48 1.20 11.16
C TYR A 44 -37.76 2.11 12.16
N PRO A 45 -37.82 1.82 13.47
CA PRO A 45 -37.22 2.69 14.47
C PRO A 45 -35.69 2.71 14.39
N ILE A 46 -35.12 3.91 14.49
CA ILE A 46 -33.68 4.14 14.46
C ILE A 46 -33.22 5.10 15.56
N SER A 47 -31.95 4.95 15.93
CA SER A 47 -31.17 5.99 16.59
C SER A 47 -30.24 6.65 15.57
N LEU A 48 -30.26 7.98 15.54
CA LEU A 48 -29.47 8.81 14.62
C LEU A 48 -28.48 9.64 15.45
N ALA A 49 -27.19 9.52 15.14
CA ALA A 49 -26.17 10.40 15.68
C ALA A 49 -25.65 11.34 14.59
N VAL A 50 -25.66 12.64 14.86
CA VAL A 50 -25.23 13.69 13.91
C VAL A 50 -24.03 14.44 14.47
N ASP A 51 -22.98 14.55 13.66
CA ASP A 51 -21.81 15.38 13.95
C ASP A 51 -22.21 16.86 14.01
N PRO A 52 -21.94 17.60 15.11
CA PRO A 52 -22.29 19.01 15.22
C PRO A 52 -21.60 19.92 14.20
N LEU A 53 -20.46 19.48 13.65
CA LEU A 53 -19.72 20.21 12.64
C LEU A 53 -20.13 19.83 11.21
N GLY A 54 -20.96 18.80 11.03
CA GLY A 54 -21.36 18.30 9.72
C GLY A 54 -20.21 17.73 8.88
N GLN A 55 -19.08 17.37 9.48
CA GLN A 55 -17.90 16.85 8.78
C GLN A 55 -17.98 15.33 8.59
N ALA A 56 -18.66 14.63 9.49
CA ALA A 56 -18.89 13.20 9.42
C ALA A 56 -20.33 12.87 9.02
N LEU A 57 -20.48 11.78 8.25
CA LEU A 57 -21.79 11.23 7.88
C LEU A 57 -22.59 10.88 9.16
N PRO A 58 -23.88 11.22 9.21
CA PRO A 58 -24.76 10.78 10.30
C PRO A 58 -24.71 9.26 10.48
N LEU A 59 -24.56 8.80 11.72
CA LEU A 59 -24.61 7.38 12.04
C LEU A 59 -26.07 6.97 12.25
N VAL A 60 -26.57 6.11 11.37
CA VAL A 60 -27.92 5.57 11.41
C VAL A 60 -27.87 4.17 11.99
N LYS A 61 -28.54 3.93 13.12
CA LYS A 61 -28.57 2.63 13.81
C LYS A 61 -29.99 2.10 13.95
N LEU A 62 -30.27 0.92 13.42
CA LEU A 62 -31.55 0.21 13.54
C LEU A 62 -31.76 -0.29 14.96
N THR A 63 -32.92 0.02 15.56
CA THR A 63 -33.22 -0.30 16.97
C THR A 63 -34.69 -0.74 17.15
N PRO A 64 -35.04 -2.03 17.02
CA PRO A 64 -34.17 -3.19 16.78
C PRO A 64 -33.86 -3.41 15.29
N ILE A 65 -32.84 -4.23 15.00
CA ILE A 65 -32.61 -4.75 13.64
C ILE A 65 -33.83 -5.59 13.24
N PRO A 66 -34.51 -5.30 12.12
CA PRO A 66 -35.64 -6.09 11.61
C PRO A 66 -35.29 -7.57 11.48
N GLU A 67 -36.22 -8.46 11.82
CA GLU A 67 -35.98 -9.91 11.77
C GLU A 67 -35.55 -10.41 10.40
N ARG A 68 -36.11 -9.82 9.32
CA ARG A 68 -35.75 -10.13 7.93
C ARG A 68 -34.29 -9.82 7.57
N LEU A 69 -33.62 -8.97 8.34
CA LEU A 69 -32.23 -8.56 8.10
C LEU A 69 -31.23 -9.30 9.00
N ARG A 70 -31.70 -10.25 9.82
CA ARG A 70 -30.84 -11.08 10.70
C ARG A 70 -30.58 -12.45 10.08
N PRO A 71 -29.48 -13.12 10.46
CA PRO A 71 -28.31 -12.62 11.21
C PRO A 71 -27.38 -11.67 10.45
N VAL A 72 -27.47 -11.61 9.11
CA VAL A 72 -26.62 -10.76 8.26
C VAL A 72 -27.42 -10.23 7.07
N ALA A 73 -27.21 -8.96 6.72
CA ALA A 73 -27.83 -8.30 5.58
C ALA A 73 -26.86 -7.28 4.96
N PRO A 74 -26.97 -7.02 3.64
CA PRO A 74 -26.15 -6.02 2.97
C PRO A 74 -26.40 -4.64 3.58
N HIS A 75 -25.34 -3.83 3.65
CA HIS A 75 -25.31 -2.49 4.23
C HIS A 75 -25.67 -2.43 5.73
N VAL A 76 -25.84 -3.56 6.43
CA VAL A 76 -26.12 -3.59 7.88
C VAL A 76 -24.92 -4.17 8.61
N MET A 77 -24.15 -3.29 9.25
CA MET A 77 -22.98 -3.66 10.04
C MET A 77 -23.36 -4.27 11.39
N ALA A 78 -22.37 -4.91 12.04
CA ALA A 78 -22.52 -5.40 13.40
C ALA A 78 -23.07 -4.31 14.34
N GLY A 79 -24.09 -4.65 15.12
CA GLY A 79 -24.77 -3.69 16.00
C GLY A 79 -25.88 -2.86 15.33
N GLY A 80 -26.19 -3.11 14.06
CA GLY A 80 -27.33 -2.51 13.36
C GLY A 80 -27.07 -1.16 12.70
N ILE A 81 -25.80 -0.79 12.52
CA ILE A 81 -25.45 0.47 11.83
C ILE A 81 -25.65 0.28 10.33
N LEU A 82 -26.42 1.18 9.72
CA LEU A 82 -26.72 1.17 8.29
C LEU A 82 -25.65 1.97 7.51
N CYS A 83 -24.98 1.31 6.58
CA CYS A 83 -24.04 1.90 5.64
C CYS A 83 -24.80 2.40 4.40
N TYR A 84 -25.21 3.67 4.38
CA TYR A 84 -25.92 4.23 3.22
C TYR A 84 -25.01 5.01 2.27
N ALA A 85 -23.76 5.28 2.69
CA ALA A 85 -22.74 5.97 1.91
C ALA A 85 -21.34 5.64 2.43
N SER A 86 -20.38 5.51 1.52
CA SER A 86 -18.97 5.31 1.91
C SER A 86 -18.36 6.62 2.39
N ARG A 87 -17.58 6.57 3.48
CA ARG A 87 -16.86 7.75 3.99
C ARG A 87 -15.95 8.33 2.90
N GLY A 88 -16.10 9.62 2.61
CA GLY A 88 -15.33 10.31 1.56
C GLY A 88 -15.89 10.16 0.14
N SER A 89 -16.94 9.38 -0.08
CA SER A 89 -17.64 9.32 -1.39
C SER A 89 -18.62 10.47 -1.62
N ILE A 90 -18.97 11.19 -0.56
CA ILE A 90 -19.87 12.34 -0.57
C ILE A 90 -19.18 13.50 0.14
N THR A 91 -19.22 14.67 -0.48
CA THR A 91 -18.82 15.93 0.17
C THR A 91 -20.02 16.49 0.92
N LEU A 92 -19.90 16.62 2.24
CA LEU A 92 -20.86 17.30 3.08
C LEU A 92 -20.57 18.81 3.02
N ASP A 93 -21.55 19.60 2.60
CA ASP A 93 -21.52 21.05 2.68
C ASP A 93 -21.88 21.53 4.11
N VAL A 94 -20.85 21.78 4.91
CA VAL A 94 -20.99 22.23 6.30
C VAL A 94 -21.77 23.55 6.47
N PHE A 95 -22.08 24.27 5.38
CA PHE A 95 -22.90 25.49 5.40
C PHE A 95 -24.41 25.22 5.24
N ASP A 96 -24.81 24.03 4.79
CA ASP A 96 -26.19 23.53 4.77
C ASP A 96 -26.33 22.21 5.58
N PRO A 97 -26.16 22.26 6.91
CA PRO A 97 -26.20 21.06 7.75
C PRO A 97 -27.60 20.43 7.81
N GLU A 98 -28.67 21.22 7.78
CA GLU A 98 -30.05 20.72 7.77
C GLU A 98 -30.38 19.94 6.49
N GLY A 99 -30.07 20.50 5.30
CA GLY A 99 -30.33 19.85 4.02
C GLY A 99 -29.59 18.53 3.88
N GLN A 100 -28.34 18.47 4.32
CA GLN A 100 -27.54 17.25 4.28
C GLN A 100 -27.99 16.16 5.22
N VAL A 101 -28.32 16.52 6.46
CA VAL A 101 -28.78 15.52 7.42
C VAL A 101 -30.07 14.87 6.91
N LEU A 102 -30.98 15.67 6.33
CA LEU A 102 -32.19 15.16 5.70
C LEU A 102 -31.89 14.28 4.47
N ALA A 103 -31.01 14.72 3.57
CA ALA A 103 -30.61 13.92 2.41
C ALA A 103 -29.94 12.59 2.82
N CYS A 104 -29.15 12.58 3.91
CA CYS A 104 -28.56 11.37 4.46
C CYS A 104 -29.64 10.42 5.00
N VAL A 105 -30.66 10.95 5.67
CA VAL A 105 -31.82 10.16 6.14
C VAL A 105 -32.58 9.56 4.95
N GLU A 106 -32.88 10.34 3.91
CA GLU A 106 -33.55 9.82 2.69
C GLU A 106 -32.76 8.70 2.01
N ARG A 107 -31.43 8.88 1.93
CA ARG A 107 -30.55 7.87 1.37
C ARG A 107 -30.53 6.60 2.23
N ALA A 108 -30.56 6.75 3.55
CA ALA A 108 -30.71 5.63 4.48
C ALA A 108 -32.05 4.90 4.31
N GLU A 109 -33.16 5.62 4.11
CA GLU A 109 -34.47 5.02 3.80
C GLU A 109 -34.42 4.20 2.51
N SER A 110 -33.84 4.76 1.45
CA SER A 110 -33.68 4.07 0.16
C SER A 110 -32.87 2.77 0.31
N ILE A 111 -31.70 2.82 0.95
CA ILE A 111 -30.84 1.64 1.11
C ILE A 111 -31.50 0.58 2.00
N LEU A 112 -32.18 1.00 3.09
CA LEU A 112 -32.93 0.07 3.94
C LEU A 112 -34.05 -0.63 3.16
N GLY A 113 -34.77 0.10 2.30
CA GLY A 113 -35.82 -0.48 1.46
C GLY A 113 -35.30 -1.51 0.47
N GLN A 114 -34.21 -1.20 -0.22
CA GLN A 114 -33.57 -2.15 -1.15
C GLN A 114 -33.07 -3.40 -0.43
N ALA A 115 -32.48 -3.25 0.77
CA ALA A 115 -32.05 -4.36 1.61
C ALA A 115 -33.24 -5.26 2.05
N LEU A 116 -34.36 -4.65 2.46
CA LEU A 116 -35.57 -5.38 2.88
C LEU A 116 -36.26 -6.13 1.74
N ARG A 117 -36.12 -5.64 0.50
CA ARG A 117 -36.61 -6.32 -0.72
C ARG A 117 -35.64 -7.37 -1.27
N GLY A 118 -34.43 -7.47 -0.71
CA GLY A 118 -33.41 -8.42 -1.15
C GLY A 118 -32.68 -8.02 -2.44
N GLU A 119 -32.83 -6.76 -2.87
CA GLU A 119 -32.28 -6.24 -4.14
C GLU A 119 -30.74 -6.11 -4.10
N LEU A 120 -30.15 -6.01 -2.90
CA LEU A 120 -28.72 -5.78 -2.67
C LEU A 120 -27.95 -7.04 -2.23
N THR A 121 -28.48 -8.23 -2.51
CA THR A 121 -27.88 -9.49 -2.01
C THR A 121 -26.48 -9.74 -2.59
N ASP A 122 -26.19 -9.23 -3.78
CA ASP A 122 -24.88 -9.37 -4.41
C ASP A 122 -23.81 -8.47 -3.76
N ASP A 123 -24.21 -7.36 -3.11
CA ASP A 123 -23.30 -6.45 -2.39
C ASP A 123 -22.59 -7.14 -1.23
N LEU A 124 -23.19 -8.21 -0.68
CA LEU A 124 -22.58 -9.02 0.37
C LEU A 124 -21.23 -9.65 -0.03
N GLU A 125 -20.95 -9.79 -1.33
CA GLU A 125 -19.62 -10.21 -1.80
C GLU A 125 -18.57 -9.12 -1.56
N GLU A 126 -18.93 -7.86 -1.81
CA GLU A 126 -18.02 -6.71 -1.65
C GLU A 126 -17.88 -6.33 -0.18
N GLU A 127 -18.94 -6.53 0.60
CA GLU A 127 -19.00 -6.28 2.04
C GLU A 127 -18.53 -7.47 2.90
N PHE A 128 -18.05 -8.54 2.28
CA PHE A 128 -17.71 -9.78 2.99
C PHE A 128 -16.84 -9.53 4.23
N PHE A 129 -15.83 -8.66 4.14
CA PHE A 129 -14.96 -8.33 5.27
C PHE A 129 -15.66 -7.56 6.39
N SER A 130 -16.68 -6.76 6.08
CA SER A 130 -17.50 -6.07 7.09
C SER A 130 -18.35 -7.06 7.88
N CYS A 131 -18.73 -8.18 7.25
CA CYS A 131 -19.49 -9.26 7.87
C CYS A 131 -18.60 -10.35 8.50
N TRP A 132 -17.33 -10.44 8.11
CA TRP A 132 -16.38 -11.44 8.63
C TRP A 132 -15.84 -11.00 10.00
N PRO A 133 -15.93 -11.84 11.06
CA PRO A 133 -15.48 -11.45 12.39
C PRO A 133 -14.01 -11.01 12.43
N ALA A 134 -13.77 -9.84 13.05
CA ALA A 134 -12.51 -9.11 12.93
C ALA A 134 -11.52 -9.31 14.09
N ASP A 135 -11.80 -10.24 15.00
CA ASP A 135 -11.13 -10.30 16.31
C ASP A 135 -9.73 -10.94 16.27
N ASN A 136 -9.38 -11.65 15.20
CA ASN A 136 -8.14 -12.42 15.09
C ASN A 136 -7.32 -11.99 13.86
N PRO A 137 -6.40 -11.02 13.98
CA PRO A 137 -5.58 -10.59 12.86
C PRO A 137 -4.59 -11.69 12.41
N CYS A 138 -4.48 -11.86 11.10
CA CYS A 138 -3.59 -12.82 10.46
C CYS A 138 -2.85 -12.15 9.30
N LEU A 139 -1.54 -12.00 9.43
CA LEU A 139 -0.70 -11.42 8.38
C LEU A 139 -0.41 -12.45 7.29
N LEU A 140 -0.56 -12.08 6.04
CA LEU A 140 -0.24 -12.92 4.88
C LEU A 140 1.04 -12.39 4.22
N ASP A 141 2.13 -13.15 4.29
CA ASP A 141 3.43 -12.83 3.71
C ASP A 141 3.96 -13.99 2.87
N PHE A 142 3.34 -14.24 1.72
CA PHE A 142 3.76 -15.30 0.80
C PHE A 142 3.56 -14.92 -0.65
N GLU A 143 4.31 -15.57 -1.53
CA GLU A 143 4.21 -15.33 -2.96
C GLU A 143 2.99 -16.03 -3.58
N ALA A 144 2.62 -15.61 -4.78
CA ALA A 144 1.53 -16.21 -5.54
C ALA A 144 1.79 -17.68 -5.95
N SER A 145 3.01 -18.22 -5.78
CA SER A 145 3.28 -19.61 -6.10
C SER A 145 2.71 -20.57 -5.04
N LEU A 146 2.04 -21.64 -5.47
CA LEU A 146 1.60 -22.73 -4.57
C LEU A 146 2.73 -23.74 -4.27
N ALA A 147 3.91 -23.58 -4.86
CA ALA A 147 4.98 -24.58 -4.78
C ALA A 147 5.60 -24.67 -3.38
N ARG A 148 5.53 -23.60 -2.58
CA ARG A 148 6.15 -23.55 -1.25
C ARG A 148 5.11 -23.82 -0.16
N PRO A 149 5.39 -24.72 0.79
CA PRO A 149 4.51 -24.91 1.95
C PRO A 149 4.47 -23.64 2.79
N LEU A 150 3.30 -23.33 3.33
CA LEU A 150 3.15 -22.21 4.27
C LEU A 150 3.45 -22.66 5.70
N HIS A 151 3.95 -21.71 6.48
CA HIS A 151 4.25 -21.84 7.90
C HIS A 151 3.55 -20.75 8.70
N ALA A 152 3.15 -21.07 9.93
CA ALA A 152 2.65 -20.09 10.87
C ALA A 152 3.80 -19.62 11.78
N LEU A 153 4.03 -18.31 11.80
CA LEU A 153 4.82 -17.64 12.82
C LEU A 153 3.86 -17.01 13.82
N VAL A 154 4.12 -17.20 15.10
CA VAL A 154 3.32 -16.61 16.18
C VAL A 154 4.18 -15.58 16.88
N GLN A 155 3.70 -14.34 16.90
CA GLN A 155 4.31 -13.26 17.63
C GLN A 155 3.53 -13.07 18.93
N LYS A 156 4.21 -13.24 20.06
CA LYS A 156 3.68 -12.85 21.36
C LYS A 156 3.85 -11.33 21.46
N VAL A 157 2.75 -10.61 21.32
CA VAL A 157 2.69 -9.19 21.67
C VAL A 157 2.54 -9.11 23.20
N ALA A 158 2.89 -7.97 23.80
CA ALA A 158 2.90 -7.72 25.25
C ALA A 158 1.70 -8.33 26.01
N GLU A 159 1.88 -8.58 27.31
CA GLU A 159 0.87 -9.17 28.20
C GLU A 159 -0.51 -8.51 27.98
N ASN A 160 -1.55 -9.33 27.71
CA ASN A 160 -2.95 -8.97 27.42
C ASN A 160 -3.33 -8.58 25.97
N THR A 161 -2.50 -8.84 24.97
CA THR A 161 -2.93 -8.72 23.55
C THR A 161 -3.06 -10.08 22.86
N ALA A 162 -4.04 -10.22 21.96
CA ALA A 162 -4.21 -11.44 21.17
C ALA A 162 -2.94 -11.71 20.35
N PRO A 163 -2.46 -12.97 20.27
CA PRO A 163 -1.26 -13.30 19.53
C PRO A 163 -1.43 -12.98 18.06
N LEU A 164 -0.45 -12.30 17.47
CA LEU A 164 -0.44 -12.01 16.04
C LEU A 164 0.11 -13.21 15.28
N VAL A 165 -0.66 -13.73 14.32
CA VAL A 165 -0.24 -14.87 13.49
C VAL A 165 0.17 -14.37 12.11
N ALA A 166 1.33 -14.77 11.62
CA ALA A 166 1.76 -14.52 10.26
C ALA A 166 1.92 -15.83 9.49
N LEU A 167 1.38 -15.88 8.28
CA LEU A 167 1.53 -17.00 7.36
C LEU A 167 2.57 -16.67 6.32
N THR A 168 3.53 -17.58 6.13
CA THR A 168 4.68 -17.30 5.28
C THR A 168 5.20 -18.53 4.55
N ASP A 169 5.69 -18.32 3.32
CA ASP A 169 6.50 -19.28 2.56
C ASP A 169 8.02 -19.07 2.77
N ASP A 170 8.41 -18.02 3.50
CA ASP A 170 9.78 -17.66 3.86
C ASP A 170 9.84 -17.14 5.30
N PRO A 171 10.11 -18.03 6.28
CA PRO A 171 10.22 -17.65 7.68
C PRO A 171 11.26 -16.56 7.96
N SER A 172 12.35 -16.50 7.20
CA SER A 172 13.40 -15.50 7.41
C SER A 172 12.90 -14.11 7.03
N ARG A 173 12.32 -13.99 5.84
CA ARG A 173 11.73 -12.73 5.33
C ARG A 173 10.69 -12.17 6.30
N THR A 174 9.74 -13.00 6.70
CA THR A 174 8.64 -12.57 7.58
C THR A 174 9.16 -12.24 8.98
N SER A 175 10.09 -13.03 9.52
CA SER A 175 10.68 -12.71 10.84
C SER A 175 11.35 -11.34 10.83
N SER A 176 12.07 -10.97 9.77
CA SER A 176 12.66 -9.63 9.64
C SER A 176 11.61 -8.51 9.62
N LYS A 177 10.47 -8.72 8.94
CA LYS A 177 9.35 -7.76 8.95
C LYS A 177 8.72 -7.63 10.35
N LEU A 178 8.51 -8.75 11.04
CA LEU A 178 7.91 -8.78 12.37
C LEU A 178 8.85 -8.20 13.44
N GLN A 179 10.16 -8.39 13.31
CA GLN A 179 11.16 -7.74 14.18
C GLN A 179 11.12 -6.23 14.05
N ALA A 180 10.86 -5.69 12.86
CA ALA A 180 10.68 -4.25 12.66
C ALA A 180 9.43 -3.69 13.37
N LEU A 181 8.46 -4.55 13.72
CA LEU A 181 7.31 -4.19 14.57
C LEU A 181 7.65 -4.22 16.07
N GLY A 182 8.88 -4.57 16.45
CA GLY A 182 9.38 -4.48 17.81
C GLY A 182 9.09 -5.69 18.70
N ALA A 183 8.83 -6.88 18.15
CA ALA A 183 8.72 -8.10 18.96
C ALA A 183 9.49 -9.31 18.43
N SER A 184 9.74 -10.27 19.32
CA SER A 184 10.32 -11.57 19.01
C SER A 184 9.27 -12.50 18.40
N THR A 185 9.71 -13.35 17.48
CA THR A 185 8.85 -14.30 16.77
C THR A 185 9.24 -15.73 17.10
N GLU A 186 8.26 -16.57 17.41
CA GLU A 186 8.46 -18.00 17.57
C GLU A 186 7.75 -18.74 16.44
N ARG A 187 8.43 -19.70 15.81
CA ARG A 187 7.79 -20.58 14.82
C ARG A 187 6.89 -21.56 15.56
N SER A 188 5.62 -21.64 15.18
CA SER A 188 4.72 -22.66 15.72
C SER A 188 4.78 -23.91 14.84
N SER A 189 5.35 -24.99 15.37
CA SER A 189 5.37 -26.30 14.71
C SER A 189 4.08 -27.10 14.92
N SER A 190 3.21 -26.68 15.85
CA SER A 190 1.99 -27.39 16.24
C SER A 190 0.75 -26.98 15.44
N VAL A 191 0.84 -25.94 14.60
CA VAL A 191 -0.27 -25.46 13.75
C VAL A 191 0.00 -25.79 12.29
N VAL A 192 -0.88 -26.59 11.68
CA VAL A 192 -0.81 -26.91 10.26
C VAL A 192 -1.38 -25.76 9.45
N VAL A 193 -0.66 -25.28 8.44
CA VAL A 193 -1.18 -24.27 7.51
C VAL A 193 -1.61 -24.92 6.20
N ARG A 194 -2.77 -24.50 5.69
CA ARG A 194 -3.28 -24.91 4.38
C ARG A 194 -3.74 -23.70 3.57
N ARG A 195 -3.40 -23.72 2.29
CA ARG A 195 -3.79 -22.71 1.30
C ARG A 195 -4.75 -23.36 0.31
N VAL A 196 -5.88 -22.71 0.06
CA VAL A 196 -6.92 -23.17 -0.86
C VAL A 196 -7.24 -22.04 -1.83
N ARG A 197 -7.50 -22.38 -3.09
CA ARG A 197 -7.96 -21.42 -4.10
C ARG A 197 -9.37 -21.75 -4.53
N THR A 198 -10.15 -20.70 -4.76
CA THR A 198 -11.47 -20.75 -5.35
C THR A 198 -11.58 -19.73 -6.47
N SER A 199 -12.44 -20.00 -7.45
CA SER A 199 -12.84 -19.02 -8.48
C SER A 199 -14.10 -18.25 -8.09
N VAL A 200 -14.70 -18.58 -6.94
CA VAL A 200 -15.96 -18.01 -6.45
C VAL A 200 -15.66 -16.97 -5.38
N SER A 201 -16.28 -15.79 -5.48
CA SER A 201 -16.24 -14.77 -4.43
C SER A 201 -16.93 -15.27 -3.17
N PRO A 202 -16.40 -14.98 -1.97
CA PRO A 202 -17.07 -15.38 -0.75
C PRO A 202 -18.24 -14.46 -0.46
N ARG A 203 -19.33 -15.07 0.02
CA ARG A 203 -20.55 -14.38 0.45
C ARG A 203 -21.07 -15.02 1.75
N PRO A 204 -21.51 -14.24 2.76
CA PRO A 204 -22.17 -14.76 3.94
C PRO A 204 -23.43 -15.58 3.62
N LEU A 205 -23.73 -16.59 4.44
CA LEU A 205 -25.04 -17.23 4.43
C LEU A 205 -26.02 -16.42 5.26
N GLN A 206 -27.05 -15.88 4.63
CA GLN A 206 -28.03 -15.01 5.29
C GLN A 206 -28.81 -15.71 6.41
N ASP A 207 -28.95 -17.03 6.38
CA ASP A 207 -29.67 -17.81 7.39
C ASP A 207 -28.80 -18.26 8.58
N SER A 208 -27.47 -18.24 8.44
CA SER A 208 -26.54 -18.73 9.46
C SER A 208 -25.15 -18.10 9.33
N TRP A 209 -24.87 -17.10 10.17
CA TRP A 209 -23.61 -16.35 10.13
C TRP A 209 -23.21 -15.78 11.50
N PRO A 210 -21.91 -15.69 11.83
CA PRO A 210 -20.75 -16.34 11.17
C PRO A 210 -20.67 -17.85 11.50
N PRO A 211 -19.88 -18.65 10.75
CA PRO A 211 -19.68 -20.06 11.07
C PRO A 211 -18.97 -20.23 12.42
N LYS A 212 -19.57 -21.00 13.34
CA LYS A 212 -19.03 -21.25 14.69
C LYS A 212 -18.35 -22.61 14.82
N THR A 213 -18.83 -23.59 14.05
CA THR A 213 -18.32 -24.96 14.06
C THR A 213 -17.80 -25.36 12.69
N VAL A 214 -17.02 -26.45 12.62
CA VAL A 214 -16.60 -27.05 11.36
C VAL A 214 -17.81 -27.44 10.51
N SER A 215 -18.91 -27.91 11.11
CA SER A 215 -20.17 -28.17 10.39
C SER A 215 -20.71 -26.93 9.69
N ASP A 216 -20.79 -25.80 10.40
CA ASP A 216 -21.28 -24.53 9.84
C ASP A 216 -20.39 -24.04 8.69
N LEU A 217 -19.07 -24.11 8.90
CA LEU A 217 -18.07 -23.77 7.89
C LEU A 217 -18.23 -24.64 6.63
N LEU A 218 -18.36 -25.95 6.78
CA LEU A 218 -18.51 -26.86 5.65
C LEU A 218 -19.86 -26.67 4.94
N ARG A 219 -20.94 -26.35 5.66
CA ARG A 219 -22.24 -25.97 5.08
C ARG A 219 -22.11 -24.71 4.24
N TRP A 220 -21.47 -23.68 4.78
CA TRP A 220 -21.21 -22.44 4.05
C TRP A 220 -20.36 -22.67 2.80
N GLN A 221 -19.24 -23.39 2.94
CA GLN A 221 -18.38 -23.69 1.79
C GLN A 221 -19.08 -24.55 0.74
N ALA A 222 -20.02 -25.43 1.13
CA ALA A 222 -20.81 -26.20 0.17
C ALA A 222 -21.74 -25.34 -0.70
N ALA A 223 -22.24 -24.23 -0.15
CA ALA A 223 -23.08 -23.27 -0.87
C ALA A 223 -22.27 -22.42 -1.86
N LEU A 224 -20.97 -22.16 -1.57
CA LEU A 224 -20.08 -21.41 -2.45
C LEU A 224 -19.39 -22.30 -3.50
N ASP A 225 -18.65 -23.32 -3.05
CA ASP A 225 -17.88 -24.22 -3.90
C ASP A 225 -17.72 -25.60 -3.25
N ARG A 226 -18.43 -26.59 -3.82
CA ARG A 226 -18.43 -27.99 -3.35
C ARG A 226 -17.04 -28.65 -3.39
N HIS A 227 -16.15 -28.25 -4.29
CA HIS A 227 -14.79 -28.79 -4.37
C HIS A 227 -13.91 -28.25 -3.24
N VAL A 228 -14.01 -26.94 -2.99
CA VAL A 228 -13.30 -26.27 -1.89
C VAL A 228 -13.77 -26.82 -0.55
N ARG A 229 -15.08 -27.02 -0.36
CA ARG A 229 -15.65 -27.71 0.81
C ARG A 229 -14.99 -29.06 1.07
N LYS A 230 -14.93 -29.92 0.05
CA LYS A 230 -14.33 -31.27 0.19
C LYS A 230 -12.85 -31.20 0.57
N LYS A 231 -12.09 -30.27 -0.03
CA LYS A 231 -10.67 -30.07 0.30
C LYS A 231 -10.48 -29.59 1.75
N ILE A 232 -11.25 -28.60 2.18
CA ILE A 232 -11.20 -28.06 3.56
C ILE A 232 -11.50 -29.18 4.57
N GLU A 233 -12.55 -29.95 4.35
CA GLU A 233 -12.91 -31.09 5.20
C GLU A 233 -11.78 -32.11 5.30
N GLN A 234 -11.20 -32.52 4.16
CA GLN A 234 -10.07 -33.45 4.11
C GLN A 234 -8.87 -32.92 4.90
N TYR A 235 -8.54 -31.64 4.75
CA TYR A 235 -7.44 -31.02 5.47
C TYR A 235 -7.66 -30.95 6.98
N ILE A 236 -8.84 -30.55 7.42
CA ILE A 236 -9.18 -30.50 8.86
C ILE A 236 -9.11 -31.92 9.44
N TYR A 237 -9.71 -32.90 8.77
CA TYR A 237 -9.73 -34.28 9.24
C TYR A 237 -8.33 -34.91 9.30
N GLN A 238 -7.50 -34.69 8.28
CA GLN A 238 -6.10 -35.14 8.28
C GLN A 238 -5.29 -34.49 9.42
N ALA A 239 -5.44 -33.16 9.59
CA ALA A 239 -4.73 -32.44 10.65
C ALA A 239 -5.16 -32.91 12.04
N ALA A 240 -6.46 -33.15 12.26
CA ALA A 240 -7.01 -33.63 13.52
C ALA A 240 -6.59 -35.07 13.86
N LYS A 241 -6.31 -35.92 12.88
CA LYS A 241 -5.79 -37.29 13.13
C LYS A 241 -4.36 -37.32 13.65
N THR A 242 -3.55 -36.34 13.28
CA THR A 242 -2.14 -36.28 13.68
C THR A 242 -2.01 -35.64 15.07
N GLN A 243 -1.60 -36.42 16.07
CA GLN A 243 -1.54 -36.00 17.48
C GLN A 243 -0.60 -34.81 17.73
N ALA A 244 0.47 -34.65 16.93
CA ALA A 244 1.39 -33.52 17.03
C ALA A 244 0.76 -32.16 16.65
N ASN A 245 -0.41 -32.19 16.00
CA ASN A 245 -1.11 -30.97 15.60
C ASN A 245 -2.09 -30.55 16.70
N HIS A 246 -1.97 -29.29 17.10
CA HIS A 246 -2.86 -28.59 18.03
C HIS A 246 -3.89 -27.71 17.32
N GLY A 247 -3.75 -27.55 16.00
CA GLY A 247 -4.75 -26.88 15.18
C GLY A 247 -4.39 -26.85 13.71
N ILE A 248 -5.31 -26.32 12.92
CA ILE A 248 -5.12 -26.03 11.50
C ILE A 248 -5.56 -24.60 11.21
N LEU A 249 -4.78 -23.87 10.43
CA LEU A 249 -5.12 -22.56 9.88
C LEU A 249 -5.22 -22.67 8.37
N CYS A 250 -6.40 -22.38 7.84
CA CYS A 250 -6.66 -22.37 6.40
C CYS A 250 -6.79 -20.94 5.90
N VAL A 251 -6.14 -20.64 4.77
CA VAL A 251 -6.41 -19.43 3.98
C VAL A 251 -7.00 -19.83 2.66
N VAL A 252 -8.11 -19.18 2.31
CA VAL A 252 -8.79 -19.33 1.04
C VAL A 252 -8.60 -18.06 0.24
N GLU A 253 -8.02 -18.20 -0.96
CA GLU A 253 -7.86 -17.13 -1.92
C GLU A 253 -9.00 -17.18 -2.93
N SER A 254 -9.76 -16.09 -3.02
CA SER A 254 -10.78 -15.86 -4.04
C SER A 254 -10.30 -14.77 -5.03
N PRO A 255 -11.03 -14.52 -6.14
CA PRO A 255 -10.60 -13.54 -7.15
C PRO A 255 -10.39 -12.12 -6.61
N LYS A 256 -11.27 -11.65 -5.72
CA LYS A 256 -11.22 -10.28 -5.18
C LYS A 256 -10.54 -10.20 -3.82
N LEU A 257 -10.59 -11.27 -3.02
CA LEU A 257 -10.17 -11.22 -1.62
C LEU A 257 -9.67 -12.55 -1.05
N SER A 258 -8.94 -12.48 0.06
CA SER A 258 -8.51 -13.68 0.82
C SER A 258 -9.09 -13.64 2.22
N TYR A 259 -9.57 -14.79 2.69
CA TYR A 259 -10.08 -14.96 4.05
C TYR A 259 -9.47 -16.19 4.68
N GLY A 260 -9.46 -16.23 6.02
CA GLY A 260 -8.83 -17.32 6.75
C GLY A 260 -9.66 -17.73 7.95
N PHE A 261 -9.43 -18.95 8.40
CA PHE A 261 -10.03 -19.48 9.62
C PHE A 261 -9.07 -20.49 10.27
N ALA A 262 -9.14 -20.60 11.59
CA ALA A 262 -8.44 -21.60 12.37
C ALA A 262 -9.42 -22.57 13.03
N VAL A 263 -8.98 -23.82 13.21
CA VAL A 263 -9.65 -24.83 14.02
C VAL A 263 -8.64 -25.32 15.05
N THR A 264 -8.97 -25.19 16.32
CA THR A 264 -8.12 -25.68 17.42
C THR A 264 -8.52 -27.12 17.76
N PHE A 265 -7.52 -27.93 18.08
CA PHE A 265 -7.71 -29.31 18.51
C PHE A 265 -7.43 -29.38 20.01
N GLU A 266 -8.45 -29.66 20.81
CA GLU A 266 -8.27 -29.91 22.23
C GLU A 266 -7.49 -31.21 22.43
N ARG A 267 -6.26 -31.10 22.93
CA ARG A 267 -5.37 -32.23 23.22
C ARG A 267 -5.11 -32.27 24.72
N ASN A 268 -5.46 -33.37 25.37
CA ASN A 268 -5.06 -33.60 26.75
C ASN A 268 -3.64 -34.19 26.75
N THR A 269 -2.65 -33.40 27.18
CA THR A 269 -1.23 -33.75 27.12
C THR A 269 -0.83 -34.89 28.06
N GLN A 270 -1.73 -35.33 28.96
CA GLN A 270 -1.48 -36.41 29.91
C GLN A 270 -1.96 -37.81 29.45
N ASP A 271 -2.72 -37.91 28.36
CA ASP A 271 -3.32 -39.19 27.96
C ASP A 271 -2.62 -39.78 26.72
N SER A 272 -1.68 -40.70 26.96
CA SER A 272 -0.89 -41.38 25.91
C SER A 272 -1.72 -42.31 25.02
N ARG A 273 -3.02 -42.50 25.31
CA ARG A 273 -3.98 -43.30 24.53
C ARG A 273 -5.16 -42.48 23.99
N ALA A 274 -4.94 -41.22 23.63
CA ALA A 274 -5.96 -40.40 22.99
C ALA A 274 -6.54 -41.10 21.74
N ARG A 275 -7.83 -41.47 21.79
CA ARG A 275 -8.57 -42.05 20.67
C ARG A 275 -8.52 -41.09 19.48
N LEU A 276 -8.39 -41.62 18.26
CA LEU A 276 -8.51 -40.82 17.04
C LEU A 276 -9.87 -40.11 17.02
N PRO A 277 -9.95 -38.83 16.62
CA PRO A 277 -11.20 -38.09 16.60
C PRO A 277 -12.18 -38.74 15.61
N THR A 278 -13.44 -38.89 16.02
CA THR A 278 -14.54 -39.31 15.14
C THR A 278 -14.91 -38.17 14.20
N LEU A 279 -15.55 -38.48 13.06
CA LEU A 279 -16.03 -37.45 12.12
C LEU A 279 -16.97 -36.45 12.81
N GLU A 280 -17.87 -36.96 13.65
CA GLU A 280 -18.80 -36.16 14.46
C GLU A 280 -18.07 -35.21 15.40
N SER A 281 -17.02 -35.69 16.10
CA SER A 281 -16.21 -34.84 16.97
C SER A 281 -15.51 -33.72 16.19
N VAL A 282 -15.04 -34.00 14.97
CA VAL A 282 -14.40 -32.98 14.11
C VAL A 282 -15.40 -31.92 13.67
N TYR A 283 -16.63 -32.32 13.31
CA TYR A 283 -17.67 -31.38 12.90
C TYR A 283 -18.13 -30.45 14.02
N ALA A 284 -18.04 -30.91 15.28
CA ALA A 284 -18.36 -30.10 16.46
C ALA A 284 -17.23 -29.14 16.88
N MET A 285 -16.03 -29.24 16.31
CA MET A 285 -14.91 -28.37 16.69
C MET A 285 -15.18 -26.90 16.34
N THR A 286 -14.71 -26.02 17.20
CA THR A 286 -14.86 -24.56 17.06
C THR A 286 -14.02 -24.03 15.90
N VAL A 287 -14.64 -23.15 15.11
CA VAL A 287 -13.98 -22.39 14.04
C VAL A 287 -13.75 -20.96 14.53
N MET A 288 -12.53 -20.49 14.35
CA MET A 288 -12.12 -19.12 14.64
C MET A 288 -11.86 -18.38 13.32
N PRO A 289 -12.72 -17.43 12.93
CA PRO A 289 -12.47 -16.55 11.79
C PRO A 289 -11.18 -15.73 11.97
N MET A 290 -10.38 -15.63 10.91
CA MET A 290 -9.15 -14.84 10.86
C MET A 290 -9.30 -13.66 9.89
N THR A 291 -8.85 -12.49 10.32
CA THR A 291 -8.77 -11.28 9.49
C THR A 291 -7.46 -11.28 8.73
N CYS A 292 -7.53 -11.58 7.44
CA CYS A 292 -6.34 -11.66 6.59
C CYS A 292 -5.87 -10.27 6.14
N ILE A 293 -4.64 -9.92 6.52
CA ILE A 293 -4.00 -8.65 6.19
C ILE A 293 -2.72 -8.94 5.41
N ARG A 294 -2.67 -8.51 4.15
CA ARG A 294 -1.49 -8.75 3.30
C ARG A 294 -0.33 -7.83 3.64
N ILE A 295 0.85 -8.41 3.78
CA ILE A 295 2.13 -7.72 4.00
C ILE A 295 3.23 -8.22 3.05
N ASP A 296 2.87 -9.05 2.07
CA ASP A 296 3.77 -9.51 1.02
C ASP A 296 4.23 -8.35 0.13
N ASP A 297 5.48 -8.41 -0.35
CA ASP A 297 6.14 -7.28 -1.02
C ASP A 297 5.43 -6.89 -2.32
N ALA A 298 4.86 -7.88 -3.03
CA ALA A 298 4.11 -7.67 -4.25
C ALA A 298 2.85 -6.80 -4.00
N TYR A 299 2.08 -7.13 -2.96
CA TYR A 299 0.92 -6.34 -2.56
C TYR A 299 1.32 -4.92 -2.14
N LEU A 300 2.35 -4.78 -1.29
CA LEU A 300 2.78 -3.48 -0.77
C LEU A 300 3.20 -2.52 -1.89
N ALA A 301 3.91 -3.03 -2.90
CA ALA A 301 4.32 -2.23 -4.05
C ALA A 301 3.17 -1.94 -5.03
N GLN A 302 2.27 -2.91 -5.28
CA GLN A 302 1.26 -2.78 -6.33
C GLN A 302 -0.03 -2.07 -5.87
N ARG A 303 -0.37 -2.12 -4.58
CA ARG A 303 -1.65 -1.59 -4.05
C ARG A 303 -1.92 -0.14 -4.44
N ASN A 304 -0.87 0.67 -4.59
CA ASN A 304 -0.99 2.10 -4.88
C ASN A 304 -0.93 2.44 -6.38
N ILE A 305 -0.69 1.44 -7.25
CA ILE A 305 -0.63 1.61 -8.71
C ILE A 305 -1.38 0.47 -9.44
N PRO A 306 -2.70 0.30 -9.17
CA PRO A 306 -3.47 -0.79 -9.77
C PRO A 306 -3.38 -0.75 -11.31
N GLY A 307 -3.23 -1.91 -11.94
CA GLY A 307 -3.09 -2.04 -13.40
C GLY A 307 -1.70 -1.71 -13.96
N ARG A 308 -0.74 -1.28 -13.14
CA ARG A 308 0.65 -1.03 -13.57
C ARG A 308 1.60 -2.10 -13.04
N ARG A 309 2.70 -2.33 -13.79
CA ARG A 309 3.84 -3.13 -13.36
C ARG A 309 4.69 -2.36 -12.34
N THR A 310 5.18 -3.07 -11.33
CA THR A 310 6.12 -2.59 -10.31
C THR A 310 7.57 -2.86 -10.77
N LEU A 311 8.54 -2.50 -9.93
CA LEU A 311 9.97 -2.79 -10.12
C LEU A 311 10.40 -4.17 -9.58
N ALA A 312 9.44 -5.01 -9.18
CA ALA A 312 9.71 -6.38 -8.75
C ALA A 312 10.45 -7.17 -9.85
N GLY A 313 11.47 -7.93 -9.45
CA GLY A 313 12.30 -8.73 -10.34
C GLY A 313 13.32 -7.94 -11.18
N LYS A 314 13.38 -6.61 -11.04
CA LYS A 314 14.36 -5.78 -11.78
C LYS A 314 15.67 -5.64 -11.02
N ARG A 315 16.78 -5.62 -11.77
CA ARG A 315 18.13 -5.29 -11.28
C ARG A 315 18.44 -3.85 -11.61
N ILE A 316 18.37 -2.98 -10.61
CA ILE A 316 18.54 -1.54 -10.76
C ILE A 316 19.83 -1.11 -10.06
N LYS A 317 20.66 -0.32 -10.75
CA LYS A 317 21.87 0.28 -10.17
C LYS A 317 21.68 1.79 -10.09
N LEU A 318 21.58 2.31 -8.87
CA LEU A 318 21.48 3.74 -8.61
C LEU A 318 22.86 4.29 -8.28
N ILE A 319 23.36 5.16 -9.15
CA ILE A 319 24.65 5.83 -9.03
C ILE A 319 24.43 7.24 -8.50
N GLY A 320 25.11 7.56 -7.41
CA GLY A 320 24.92 8.79 -6.65
C GLY A 320 23.82 8.59 -5.61
N CYS A 321 24.21 8.44 -4.34
CA CYS A 321 23.34 8.38 -3.17
C CYS A 321 23.26 9.73 -2.44
N GLY A 322 23.53 10.82 -3.16
CA GLY A 322 23.43 12.20 -2.67
C GLY A 322 21.98 12.68 -2.51
N THR A 323 21.76 13.99 -2.66
CA THR A 323 20.47 14.63 -2.36
C THR A 323 19.31 14.09 -3.21
N ILE A 324 19.50 13.87 -4.53
CA ILE A 324 18.46 13.26 -5.39
C ILE A 324 18.37 11.76 -5.11
N GLY A 325 19.50 11.06 -5.20
CA GLY A 325 19.59 9.61 -5.06
C GLY A 325 19.03 9.08 -3.75
N GLY A 326 19.20 9.79 -2.64
CA GLY A 326 18.67 9.42 -1.34
C GLY A 326 17.14 9.28 -1.34
N TYR A 327 16.42 10.29 -1.83
CA TYR A 327 14.95 10.24 -1.92
C TYR A 327 14.47 9.32 -3.05
N LEU A 328 15.21 9.27 -4.16
CA LEU A 328 14.89 8.40 -5.29
C LEU A 328 14.98 6.92 -4.89
N ALA A 329 16.03 6.52 -4.17
CA ALA A 329 16.19 5.14 -3.70
C ALA A 329 15.00 4.68 -2.84
N GLU A 330 14.52 5.51 -1.92
CA GLU A 330 13.35 5.20 -1.10
C GLU A 330 12.09 5.01 -1.95
N SER A 331 11.90 5.89 -2.94
CA SER A 331 10.76 5.83 -3.86
C SER A 331 10.83 4.58 -4.75
N LEU A 332 12.02 4.18 -5.21
CA LEU A 332 12.24 2.96 -5.98
C LEU A 332 11.94 1.70 -5.15
N VAL A 333 12.35 1.65 -3.88
CA VAL A 333 12.02 0.53 -2.97
C VAL A 333 10.51 0.44 -2.77
N LYS A 334 9.82 1.56 -2.52
CA LYS A 334 8.35 1.61 -2.42
C LYS A 334 7.64 1.17 -3.72
N ALA A 335 8.28 1.41 -4.87
CA ALA A 335 7.83 0.92 -6.18
C ALA A 335 8.19 -0.55 -6.46
N GLY A 336 8.83 -1.25 -5.53
CA GLY A 336 9.13 -2.69 -5.60
C GLY A 336 10.58 -3.04 -5.95
N ALA A 337 11.50 -2.08 -6.03
CA ALA A 337 12.91 -2.40 -6.28
C ALA A 337 13.50 -3.25 -5.15
N GLY A 338 14.28 -4.28 -5.50
CA GLY A 338 14.78 -5.26 -4.53
C GLY A 338 13.76 -6.31 -4.07
N SER A 339 12.55 -6.36 -4.65
CA SER A 339 11.57 -7.43 -4.42
C SER A 339 11.46 -8.38 -5.62
N GLY A 340 10.77 -9.52 -5.46
CA GLY A 340 10.50 -10.47 -6.55
C GLY A 340 11.75 -11.08 -7.20
N GLY A 341 12.82 -11.28 -6.42
CA GLY A 341 14.12 -11.75 -6.93
C GLY A 341 14.97 -10.67 -7.61
N GLY A 342 14.52 -9.42 -7.62
CA GLY A 342 15.28 -8.27 -8.10
C GLY A 342 16.35 -7.79 -7.10
N GLU A 343 17.02 -6.70 -7.46
CA GLU A 343 18.08 -6.10 -6.65
C GLU A 343 18.10 -4.58 -6.86
N LEU A 344 18.32 -3.83 -5.79
CA LEU A 344 18.70 -2.42 -5.85
C LEU A 344 20.13 -2.25 -5.34
N VAL A 345 21.04 -1.88 -6.23
CA VAL A 345 22.43 -1.56 -5.88
C VAL A 345 22.60 -0.06 -5.76
N LEU A 346 23.07 0.39 -4.60
CA LEU A 346 23.39 1.78 -4.29
C LEU A 346 24.89 2.00 -4.44
N VAL A 347 25.30 2.96 -5.27
CA VAL A 347 26.71 3.24 -5.57
C VAL A 347 27.03 4.68 -5.22
N ASP A 348 27.94 4.88 -4.28
CA ASP A 348 28.44 6.21 -3.90
C ASP A 348 29.73 6.08 -3.08
N SER A 349 30.80 6.78 -3.46
CA SER A 349 32.07 6.78 -2.74
C SER A 349 32.15 7.80 -1.60
N ASP A 350 31.22 8.74 -1.53
CA ASP A 350 31.27 9.86 -0.58
C ASP A 350 30.78 9.48 0.82
N HIS A 351 31.17 10.31 1.78
CA HIS A 351 30.67 10.27 3.15
C HIS A 351 29.65 11.39 3.39
N LEU A 352 28.73 11.15 4.32
CA LEU A 352 27.75 12.15 4.74
C LEU A 352 28.39 13.15 5.71
N PHE A 353 28.31 14.45 5.41
CA PHE A 353 28.83 15.52 6.27
C PHE A 353 27.72 16.52 6.67
N PRO A 354 27.93 17.38 7.69
CA PRO A 354 26.92 18.32 8.18
C PRO A 354 26.29 19.20 7.09
N GLN A 355 27.05 19.66 6.10
CA GLN A 355 26.57 20.48 4.97
C GLN A 355 25.58 19.76 4.05
N ASN A 356 25.45 18.43 4.16
CA ASN A 356 24.47 17.66 3.41
C ASN A 356 23.12 17.55 4.12
N ILE A 357 23.08 17.64 5.45
CA ILE A 357 21.92 17.30 6.28
C ILE A 357 20.67 18.09 5.89
N GLY A 358 20.80 19.37 5.54
CA GLY A 358 19.66 20.21 5.18
C GLY A 358 18.89 19.78 3.92
N ARG A 359 19.44 18.88 3.10
CA ARG A 359 18.81 18.42 1.85
C ARG A 359 18.98 16.93 1.55
N HIS A 360 19.63 16.17 2.43
CA HIS A 360 19.84 14.74 2.22
C HIS A 360 18.72 13.93 2.87
N ARG A 361 18.37 12.77 2.30
CA ARG A 361 17.41 11.84 2.92
C ARG A 361 17.92 11.24 4.24
N LEU A 362 19.23 11.25 4.46
CA LEU A 362 19.86 10.77 5.69
C LEU A 362 19.96 11.90 6.70
N GLY A 363 19.72 11.58 7.98
CA GLY A 363 19.81 12.53 9.09
C GLY A 363 21.16 12.49 9.82
N MET A 364 21.24 13.25 10.91
CA MET A 364 22.44 13.40 11.75
C MET A 364 22.97 12.06 12.31
N ASN A 365 22.10 11.07 12.46
CA ASN A 365 22.43 9.73 12.94
C ASN A 365 23.37 8.93 12.00
N TYR A 366 23.65 9.43 10.80
CA TYR A 366 24.54 8.82 9.82
C TYR A 366 25.75 9.68 9.46
N LEU A 367 26.04 10.74 10.23
CA LEU A 367 27.21 11.59 9.97
C LEU A 367 28.51 10.78 9.91
N PHE A 368 29.36 11.16 8.96
CA PHE A 368 30.67 10.58 8.66
C PHE A 368 30.66 9.12 8.17
N GLN A 369 29.49 8.54 7.90
CA GLN A 369 29.37 7.24 7.25
C GLN A 369 29.31 7.40 5.74
N ASN A 370 29.75 6.37 4.99
CA ASN A 370 29.55 6.32 3.55
C ASN A 370 28.05 6.41 3.20
N LYS A 371 27.72 7.24 2.21
CA LYS A 371 26.32 7.53 1.84
C LYS A 371 25.57 6.29 1.34
N ALA A 372 26.18 5.46 0.50
CA ALA A 372 25.53 4.27 -0.05
C ALA A 372 25.24 3.24 1.05
N GLU A 373 26.21 3.00 1.94
CA GLU A 373 26.04 2.07 3.07
C GLU A 373 24.98 2.55 4.06
N ALA A 374 25.04 3.83 4.44
CA ALA A 374 24.10 4.42 5.37
C ALA A 374 22.67 4.44 4.81
N LEU A 375 22.51 4.78 3.52
CA LEU A 375 21.22 4.73 2.83
C LEU A 375 20.68 3.31 2.74
N GLY A 376 21.52 2.32 2.41
CA GLY A 376 21.11 0.92 2.42
C GLY A 376 20.60 0.45 3.78
N LYS A 377 21.26 0.85 4.87
CA LYS A 377 20.82 0.57 6.25
C LYS A 377 19.47 1.23 6.55
N GLU A 378 19.32 2.52 6.23
CA GLU A 378 18.08 3.28 6.47
C GLU A 378 16.89 2.67 5.71
N LEU A 379 17.06 2.34 4.43
CA LEU A 379 16.00 1.73 3.62
C LEU A 379 15.57 0.36 4.16
N LYS A 380 16.52 -0.47 4.61
CA LYS A 380 16.21 -1.78 5.22
C LYS A 380 15.42 -1.69 6.52
N ARG A 381 15.40 -0.54 7.22
CA ARG A 381 14.52 -0.34 8.39
C ARG A 381 13.05 -0.32 7.98
N GLY A 382 12.73 0.35 6.87
CA GLY A 382 11.37 0.44 6.33
C GLY A 382 10.97 -0.71 5.41
N SER A 383 11.95 -1.41 4.83
CA SER A 383 11.73 -2.54 3.93
C SER A 383 12.73 -3.66 4.19
N PRO A 384 12.60 -4.42 5.30
CA PRO A 384 13.60 -5.41 5.73
C PRO A 384 13.84 -6.54 4.72
N ALA A 385 12.82 -6.86 3.92
CA ALA A 385 12.86 -7.90 2.90
C ALA A 385 13.51 -7.46 1.58
N ALA A 386 13.73 -6.15 1.38
CA ALA A 386 14.25 -5.64 0.12
C ALA A 386 15.73 -6.04 -0.06
N ASN A 387 16.03 -6.65 -1.20
CA ASN A 387 17.40 -6.97 -1.61
C ASN A 387 18.14 -5.69 -2.04
N ILE A 388 18.79 -5.05 -1.07
CA ILE A 388 19.56 -3.83 -1.25
C ILE A 388 21.03 -4.10 -0.95
N ALA A 389 21.89 -3.79 -1.92
CA ALA A 389 23.34 -3.84 -1.80
C ALA A 389 23.90 -2.41 -1.88
N ALA A 390 24.95 -2.14 -1.09
CA ALA A 390 25.67 -0.87 -1.11
C ALA A 390 27.11 -1.09 -1.56
N LEU A 391 27.57 -0.27 -2.50
CA LEU A 391 28.93 -0.29 -3.04
C LEU A 391 29.59 1.07 -2.75
N PRO A 392 30.43 1.17 -1.72
CA PRO A 392 31.11 2.40 -1.31
C PRO A 392 32.33 2.69 -2.19
N VAL A 393 32.14 2.74 -3.51
CA VAL A 393 33.22 2.81 -4.50
C VAL A 393 32.90 3.82 -5.59
N ASP A 394 33.95 4.26 -6.28
CA ASP A 394 33.82 5.06 -7.50
C ASP A 394 32.99 4.30 -8.56
N ALA A 395 31.97 4.97 -9.10
CA ALA A 395 31.02 4.38 -10.02
C ALA A 395 31.65 3.87 -11.33
N MET A 396 32.78 4.44 -11.76
CA MET A 396 33.51 3.97 -12.94
C MET A 396 34.16 2.60 -12.72
N ARG A 397 34.31 2.15 -11.47
CA ARG A 397 34.89 0.84 -11.12
C ARG A 397 33.84 -0.26 -10.93
N VAL A 398 32.56 0.10 -10.86
CA VAL A 398 31.46 -0.86 -10.67
C VAL A 398 31.18 -1.61 -11.97
N ASP A 399 30.98 -2.92 -11.89
CA ASP A 399 30.43 -3.68 -13.03
C ASP A 399 28.96 -3.29 -13.24
N LEU A 400 28.59 -2.90 -14.46
CA LEU A 400 27.23 -2.48 -14.83
C LEU A 400 26.54 -3.45 -15.81
N SER A 401 27.21 -4.54 -16.17
CA SER A 401 26.78 -5.47 -17.23
C SER A 401 25.47 -6.23 -16.95
N HIS A 402 25.15 -6.47 -15.68
CA HIS A 402 23.96 -7.21 -15.26
C HIS A 402 22.78 -6.32 -14.83
N ALA A 403 22.83 -5.00 -15.06
CA ALA A 403 21.70 -4.12 -14.79
C ALA A 403 20.63 -4.24 -15.88
N ASP A 404 19.36 -4.16 -15.47
CA ASP A 404 18.24 -3.94 -16.40
C ASP A 404 18.02 -2.44 -16.63
N LEU A 405 18.30 -1.62 -15.61
CA LEU A 405 18.30 -0.15 -15.66
C LEU A 405 19.42 0.41 -14.78
N ILE A 406 20.10 1.43 -15.28
CA ILE A 406 21.06 2.25 -14.52
C ILE A 406 20.43 3.61 -14.31
N VAL A 407 20.50 4.13 -13.09
CA VAL A 407 20.00 5.45 -12.74
C VAL A 407 21.19 6.30 -12.31
N ASP A 408 21.47 7.36 -13.05
CA ASP A 408 22.47 8.37 -12.71
C ASP A 408 21.79 9.55 -12.02
N ALA A 409 22.01 9.66 -10.72
CA ALA A 409 21.54 10.74 -9.86
C ALA A 409 22.71 11.55 -9.26
N THR A 410 23.88 11.52 -9.90
CA THR A 410 25.07 12.27 -9.47
C THR A 410 24.93 13.77 -9.71
N GLY A 411 24.25 14.14 -10.81
CA GLY A 411 24.18 15.51 -11.30
C GLY A 411 25.50 16.03 -11.90
N GLU A 412 26.51 15.18 -12.07
CA GLU A 412 27.82 15.57 -12.60
C GLU A 412 27.87 15.37 -14.12
N GLU A 413 27.97 16.46 -14.88
CA GLU A 413 27.94 16.43 -16.35
C GLU A 413 29.08 15.58 -16.95
N ALA A 414 30.31 15.72 -16.43
CA ALA A 414 31.46 14.99 -16.94
C ALA A 414 31.31 13.47 -16.73
N PHE A 415 30.88 13.08 -15.53
CA PHE A 415 30.57 11.69 -15.21
C PHE A 415 29.47 11.13 -16.13
N GLY A 416 28.36 11.85 -16.31
CA GLY A 416 27.27 11.45 -17.20
C GLY A 416 27.74 11.18 -18.63
N HIS A 417 28.66 11.99 -19.17
CA HIS A 417 29.27 11.75 -20.48
C HIS A 417 30.12 10.46 -20.53
N LEU A 418 30.95 10.22 -19.51
CA LEU A 418 31.78 9.02 -19.42
C LEU A 418 30.93 7.76 -19.25
N LEU A 419 29.87 7.84 -18.45
CA LEU A 419 28.92 6.76 -18.24
C LEU A 419 28.22 6.39 -19.56
N VAL A 420 27.73 7.38 -20.32
CA VAL A 420 27.15 7.15 -21.64
C VAL A 420 28.14 6.45 -22.57
N ARG A 421 29.40 6.89 -22.60
CA ARG A 421 30.45 6.27 -23.42
C ARG A 421 30.66 4.80 -23.06
N ARG A 422 30.65 4.49 -21.76
CA ARG A 422 30.77 3.12 -21.25
C ARG A 422 29.56 2.24 -21.60
N LEU A 423 28.37 2.83 -21.68
CA LEU A 423 27.08 2.16 -21.88
C LEU A 423 26.51 2.36 -23.30
N SER A 424 27.37 2.51 -24.31
CA SER A 424 26.97 2.62 -25.72
C SER A 424 27.51 1.45 -26.54
N GLY A 425 26.95 1.24 -27.74
CA GLY A 425 27.36 0.16 -28.63
C GLY A 425 26.99 -1.21 -28.07
N SER A 426 27.93 -2.17 -28.10
CA SER A 426 27.72 -3.55 -27.61
C SER A 426 27.49 -3.64 -26.10
N ASN A 427 27.89 -2.63 -25.34
CA ASN A 427 27.75 -2.58 -23.88
C ASN A 427 26.48 -1.84 -23.43
N PHE A 428 25.55 -1.59 -24.34
CA PHE A 428 24.39 -0.77 -24.07
C PHE A 428 23.56 -1.26 -22.89
N LYS A 429 23.19 -0.30 -22.04
CA LYS A 429 22.22 -0.48 -20.95
C LYS A 429 21.28 0.70 -20.88
N PRO A 430 19.97 0.46 -20.68
CA PRO A 430 19.02 1.53 -20.40
C PRO A 430 19.53 2.38 -19.23
N THR A 431 19.55 3.69 -19.44
CA THR A 431 20.06 4.65 -18.44
C THR A 431 19.06 5.78 -18.27
N LEU A 432 18.71 6.09 -17.03
CA LEU A 432 17.99 7.30 -16.67
C LEU A 432 18.95 8.26 -15.98
N SER A 433 19.17 9.44 -16.53
CA SER A 433 19.89 10.53 -15.84
C SER A 433 18.88 11.50 -15.24
N VAL A 434 19.07 11.88 -13.98
CA VAL A 434 18.21 12.84 -13.26
C VAL A 434 19.09 13.91 -12.61
N TRP A 435 18.80 15.18 -12.84
CA TRP A 435 19.60 16.28 -12.31
C TRP A 435 18.77 17.53 -12.01
N ILE A 436 19.41 18.46 -11.30
CA ILE A 436 18.88 19.78 -10.94
C ILE A 436 19.56 20.81 -11.84
N GLU A 437 18.78 21.77 -12.33
CA GLU A 437 19.27 22.90 -13.14
C GLU A 437 19.34 24.17 -12.28
N GLY A 438 20.50 24.85 -12.31
CA GLY A 438 20.73 26.09 -11.56
C GLY A 438 20.57 25.93 -10.04
N PRO A 439 20.19 26.99 -9.30
CA PRO A 439 19.89 26.96 -7.87
C PRO A 439 18.56 26.26 -7.53
N GLY A 440 18.16 25.27 -8.33
CA GLY A 440 16.87 24.61 -8.22
C GLY A 440 15.76 25.26 -9.05
N THR A 441 16.11 26.04 -10.07
CA THR A 441 15.15 26.64 -11.02
C THR A 441 14.30 25.57 -11.69
N ALA A 442 14.89 24.43 -12.04
CA ALA A 442 14.19 23.30 -12.61
C ALA A 442 14.85 21.97 -12.27
N VAL A 443 14.14 20.88 -12.52
CA VAL A 443 14.68 19.52 -12.50
C VAL A 443 14.42 18.85 -13.83
N ARG A 444 15.34 17.97 -14.23
CA ARG A 444 15.25 17.27 -15.50
C ARG A 444 15.56 15.79 -15.35
N GLY A 445 14.94 15.02 -16.23
CA GLY A 445 15.23 13.61 -16.42
C GLY A 445 15.37 13.29 -17.89
N LEU A 446 16.34 12.44 -18.23
CA LEU A 446 16.52 11.90 -19.58
C LEU A 446 16.61 10.38 -19.53
N LEU A 447 15.63 9.70 -20.12
CA LEU A 447 15.64 8.25 -20.28
C LEU A 447 16.22 7.87 -21.64
N ARG A 448 17.37 7.19 -21.60
CA ARG A 448 17.98 6.55 -22.77
C ARG A 448 17.69 5.05 -22.74
N GLU A 449 16.58 4.65 -23.35
CA GLU A 449 16.12 3.26 -23.36
C GLU A 449 16.72 2.38 -24.48
N SER A 450 17.27 2.99 -25.53
CA SER A 450 17.90 2.29 -26.65
C SER A 450 19.19 2.99 -27.08
N ASN A 451 20.01 2.31 -27.89
CA ASN A 451 21.24 2.89 -28.44
C ASN A 451 20.97 4.12 -29.33
N ASP A 452 19.81 4.15 -29.98
CA ASP A 452 19.37 5.19 -30.90
C ASP A 452 18.73 6.40 -30.21
N ALA A 453 18.40 6.27 -28.92
CA ALA A 453 17.92 7.39 -28.13
C ALA A 453 19.07 8.38 -27.82
N ALA A 454 18.73 9.67 -27.79
CA ALA A 454 19.64 10.72 -27.39
C ALA A 454 20.22 10.47 -25.99
N CYS A 455 21.48 10.83 -25.81
CA CYS A 455 22.12 10.86 -24.51
C CYS A 455 22.21 12.30 -23.96
N VAL A 456 22.64 12.46 -22.70
CA VAL A 456 22.79 13.79 -22.07
C VAL A 456 23.69 14.73 -22.89
N ARG A 457 24.72 14.21 -23.57
CA ARG A 457 25.59 15.01 -24.45
C ARG A 457 24.89 15.49 -25.73
N CYS A 458 23.86 14.78 -26.19
CA CYS A 458 23.09 15.19 -27.37
C CYS A 458 22.22 16.42 -27.11
N LEU A 459 21.97 16.79 -25.84
CA LEU A 459 21.15 17.96 -25.49
C LEU A 459 21.86 19.30 -25.74
N LYS A 460 23.17 19.26 -25.99
CA LYS A 460 23.99 20.42 -26.34
C LYS A 460 24.54 20.25 -27.76
N ASP A 461 24.85 21.35 -28.43
CA ASP A 461 25.43 21.37 -29.79
C ASP A 461 26.96 21.13 -29.78
N LYS A 462 27.68 21.51 -30.84
CA LYS A 462 29.16 21.38 -30.88
C LYS A 462 29.85 22.42 -30.00
N ASP A 463 29.26 23.61 -29.89
CA ASP A 463 29.75 24.76 -29.13
C ASP A 463 29.34 24.71 -27.65
N ARG A 464 28.66 23.63 -27.25
CA ARG A 464 28.12 23.37 -25.91
C ARG A 464 26.91 24.25 -25.55
N SER A 465 26.28 24.89 -26.54
CA SER A 465 25.01 25.59 -26.37
C SER A 465 23.88 24.59 -26.19
N ALA A 466 22.91 24.89 -25.33
CA ALA A 466 21.75 24.03 -25.11
C ALA A 466 20.83 24.04 -26.35
N ILE A 467 20.52 22.86 -26.88
CA ILE A 467 19.55 22.67 -27.97
C ILE A 467 18.12 22.67 -27.40
N TYR A 468 17.98 22.17 -26.17
CA TYR A 468 16.72 22.08 -25.43
C TYR A 468 16.82 22.98 -24.18
N PRO A 469 16.51 24.29 -24.30
CA PRO A 469 16.68 25.27 -23.23
C PRO A 469 15.72 24.96 -22.06
N VAL A 470 16.24 25.03 -20.84
CA VAL A 470 15.47 24.67 -19.63
C VAL A 470 14.28 25.61 -19.42
N VAL A 471 14.53 26.91 -19.58
CA VAL A 471 13.58 28.00 -19.38
C VAL A 471 13.64 28.97 -20.56
N ASP A 472 12.61 29.81 -20.70
CA ASP A 472 12.69 30.99 -21.54
C ASP A 472 13.73 31.96 -20.95
N GLY A 473 14.88 32.10 -21.63
CA GLY A 473 16.01 32.91 -21.16
C GLY A 473 17.16 32.09 -20.59
N VAL A 474 17.84 32.64 -19.59
CA VAL A 474 19.07 32.07 -19.02
C VAL A 474 18.81 31.55 -17.62
N VAL A 475 19.20 30.30 -17.35
CA VAL A 475 19.15 29.73 -16.00
C VAL A 475 20.11 30.51 -15.09
N PRO A 476 19.66 31.00 -13.93
CA PRO A 476 20.52 31.72 -12.99
C PRO A 476 21.73 30.90 -12.57
N THR A 477 22.88 31.57 -12.44
CA THR A 477 24.09 30.99 -11.85
C THR A 477 24.30 31.59 -10.48
N VAL A 478 23.99 30.84 -9.42
CA VAL A 478 24.19 31.27 -8.03
C VAL A 478 25.12 30.29 -7.35
N PHE A 479 26.17 30.81 -6.73
CA PHE A 479 27.10 30.03 -5.90
C PHE A 479 27.14 30.59 -4.49
N ALA A 480 27.24 29.70 -3.51
CA ALA A 480 27.43 30.00 -2.10
C ALA A 480 28.64 29.23 -1.55
N GLY A 481 29.07 29.59 -0.34
CA GLY A 481 30.21 28.98 0.35
C GLY A 481 31.42 29.91 0.44
N HIS A 482 32.24 29.69 1.47
CA HIS A 482 33.49 30.42 1.72
C HIS A 482 34.59 29.45 2.18
N GLY A 483 35.85 29.73 1.85
CA GLY A 483 37.01 28.97 2.36
C GLY A 483 37.07 27.49 1.91
N CYS A 484 37.38 26.58 2.84
CA CYS A 484 37.61 25.15 2.57
C CYS A 484 36.34 24.34 2.22
N GLU A 485 35.14 24.93 2.29
CA GLU A 485 33.88 24.25 1.94
C GLU A 485 33.66 24.10 0.42
N SER A 486 34.50 24.75 -0.41
CA SER A 486 34.32 24.89 -1.87
C SER A 486 33.01 25.62 -2.25
N LEU A 487 32.97 26.20 -3.45
CA LEU A 487 31.75 26.82 -3.96
C LEU A 487 30.70 25.75 -4.28
N TYR A 488 29.45 25.97 -3.88
CA TYR A 488 28.33 25.09 -4.18
C TYR A 488 27.12 25.87 -4.67
N VAL A 489 26.22 25.20 -5.38
CA VAL A 489 24.96 25.78 -5.83
C VAL A 489 23.90 25.56 -4.74
N PRO A 490 23.35 26.62 -4.11
CA PRO A 490 22.39 26.47 -3.02
C PRO A 490 21.00 26.12 -3.56
N PHE A 491 20.35 25.12 -2.96
CA PHE A 491 18.95 24.79 -3.19
C PHE A 491 18.36 24.02 -1.99
N PRO A 492 17.05 24.15 -1.72
CA PRO A 492 16.39 23.44 -0.63
C PRO A 492 16.12 21.96 -0.96
N ALA A 493 15.80 21.17 0.06
CA ALA A 493 15.44 19.75 -0.08
C ALA A 493 14.27 19.49 -1.02
N SER A 494 13.32 20.43 -1.14
CA SER A 494 12.16 20.31 -2.02
C SER A 494 12.55 20.10 -3.48
N VAL A 495 13.58 20.78 -3.96
CA VAL A 495 14.11 20.63 -5.32
C VAL A 495 14.60 19.20 -5.56
N SER A 496 15.33 18.63 -4.60
CA SER A 496 15.80 17.25 -4.66
C SER A 496 14.65 16.24 -4.64
N MET A 497 13.61 16.50 -3.86
CA MET A 497 12.40 15.68 -3.83
C MET A 497 11.66 15.76 -5.17
N HIS A 498 11.55 16.93 -5.81
CA HIS A 498 10.99 17.06 -7.16
C HIS A 498 11.78 16.25 -8.19
N ALA A 499 13.12 16.30 -8.14
CA ALA A 499 13.97 15.48 -9.01
C ALA A 499 13.75 13.98 -8.77
N ALA A 500 13.68 13.54 -7.51
CA ALA A 500 13.41 12.15 -7.15
C ALA A 500 12.00 11.70 -7.59
N CYS A 501 10.98 12.55 -7.46
CA CYS A 501 9.64 12.29 -7.96
C CYS A 501 9.65 12.09 -9.49
N LEU A 502 10.25 13.03 -10.22
CA LEU A 502 10.38 12.92 -11.68
C LEU A 502 11.12 11.64 -12.09
N GLY A 503 12.23 11.34 -11.41
CA GLY A 503 12.98 10.10 -11.64
C GLY A 503 12.12 8.85 -11.41
N THR A 504 11.37 8.82 -10.31
CA THR A 504 10.47 7.70 -9.97
C THR A 504 9.40 7.49 -11.03
N GLU A 505 8.75 8.57 -11.49
CA GLU A 505 7.76 8.53 -12.58
C GLU A 505 8.38 7.93 -13.85
N MET A 506 9.58 8.39 -14.23
CA MET A 506 10.27 7.91 -15.43
C MET A 506 10.69 6.44 -15.33
N VAL A 507 11.12 5.97 -14.15
CA VAL A 507 11.43 4.55 -13.93
C VAL A 507 10.16 3.69 -13.97
N LEU A 508 9.06 4.16 -13.39
CA LEU A 508 7.76 3.49 -13.46
C LEU A 508 7.20 3.45 -14.88
N ASP A 509 7.41 4.49 -15.66
CA ASP A 509 7.03 4.52 -17.06
C ASP A 509 7.89 3.56 -17.89
N TRP A 510 9.20 3.53 -17.67
CA TRP A 510 10.12 2.58 -18.29
C TRP A 510 9.69 1.12 -18.06
N VAL A 511 9.43 0.72 -16.81
CA VAL A 511 9.04 -0.68 -16.52
C VAL A 511 7.67 -1.03 -17.12
N ASN A 512 6.85 -0.02 -17.39
CA ASN A 512 5.56 -0.19 -18.05
C ASN A 512 5.63 -0.07 -19.58
N GLY A 513 6.78 0.27 -20.17
CA GLY A 513 6.96 0.39 -21.62
C GLY A 513 6.51 1.75 -22.20
N MET A 514 6.45 2.80 -21.37
CA MET A 514 5.98 4.14 -21.72
C MET A 514 7.13 5.17 -21.67
N ALA A 515 8.22 4.94 -22.40
CA ALA A 515 9.44 5.74 -22.26
C ALA A 515 9.33 7.19 -22.76
N ALA A 516 8.45 7.47 -23.72
CA ALA A 516 8.23 8.82 -24.24
C ALA A 516 7.28 9.62 -23.33
N PRO A 517 7.48 10.93 -23.16
CA PRO A 517 8.64 11.71 -23.61
C PRO A 517 9.89 11.36 -22.78
N ARG A 518 11.01 11.13 -23.48
CA ARG A 518 12.28 10.69 -22.86
C ARG A 518 13.00 11.82 -22.14
N LEU A 519 12.86 13.07 -22.59
CA LEU A 519 13.34 14.26 -21.88
C LEU A 519 12.17 14.96 -21.23
N ARG A 520 12.24 15.06 -19.90
CA ARG A 520 11.20 15.73 -19.10
C ARG A 520 11.82 16.85 -18.28
N THR A 521 11.15 18.00 -18.25
CA THR A 521 11.58 19.18 -17.48
C THR A 521 10.44 19.61 -16.56
N ARG A 522 10.75 19.89 -15.30
CA ARG A 522 9.84 20.54 -14.36
C ARG A 522 10.49 21.82 -13.87
N VAL A 523 9.98 22.96 -14.32
CA VAL A 523 10.38 24.27 -13.80
C VAL A 523 9.70 24.46 -12.44
N LEU A 524 10.49 24.75 -11.41
CA LEU A 524 10.02 24.88 -10.03
C LEU A 524 9.92 26.33 -9.59
N ASP A 525 10.69 27.21 -10.23
CA ASP A 525 10.65 28.64 -9.98
C ASP A 525 9.56 29.30 -10.83
N ALA A 526 8.56 29.87 -10.17
CA ALA A 526 7.39 30.47 -10.81
C ALA A 526 7.72 31.73 -11.64
N GLU A 527 8.91 32.32 -11.45
CA GLU A 527 9.38 33.43 -12.28
C GLU A 527 9.76 33.01 -13.70
N PHE A 528 9.97 31.71 -13.93
CA PHE A 528 10.41 31.18 -15.22
C PHE A 528 9.33 30.35 -15.91
N GLN A 529 9.28 30.44 -17.25
CA GLN A 529 8.49 29.57 -18.10
C GLN A 529 9.37 28.46 -18.70
N PRO A 530 8.83 27.24 -18.95
CA PRO A 530 9.59 26.17 -19.60
C PRO A 530 10.04 26.54 -21.01
N GLY A 531 11.34 26.39 -21.31
CA GLY A 531 11.90 26.72 -22.62
C GLY A 531 11.54 25.72 -23.72
N HIS A 532 11.02 24.54 -23.35
CA HIS A 532 10.45 23.56 -24.26
C HIS A 532 9.43 22.67 -23.53
N LYS A 533 8.51 22.04 -24.28
CA LYS A 533 7.66 20.95 -23.77
C LYS A 533 8.46 19.66 -23.63
N ASP A 534 8.06 18.77 -22.73
CA ASP A 534 8.62 17.41 -22.66
C ASP A 534 8.61 16.76 -24.06
N THR A 535 9.72 16.15 -24.45
CA THR A 535 9.95 15.71 -25.84
C THR A 535 10.89 14.50 -25.91
N ASP A 536 11.08 13.95 -27.10
CA ASP A 536 12.07 12.92 -27.41
C ASP A 536 13.24 13.55 -28.20
N PRO A 537 14.36 13.86 -27.54
CA PRO A 537 15.48 14.51 -28.23
C PRO A 537 16.08 13.60 -29.29
N GLU A 538 16.54 14.21 -30.38
CA GLU A 538 17.24 13.49 -31.45
C GLU A 538 18.67 13.13 -31.06
N ARG A 539 19.06 11.87 -31.32
CA ARG A 539 20.44 11.43 -31.17
C ARG A 539 21.30 12.09 -32.24
N ARG A 540 22.37 12.74 -31.81
CA ARG A 540 23.35 13.35 -32.71
C ARG A 540 24.35 12.29 -33.17
N LEU A 541 24.42 12.04 -34.48
CA LEU A 541 25.35 11.07 -35.07
C LEU A 541 26.82 11.38 -34.75
N SER A 542 27.18 12.66 -34.60
CA SER A 542 28.54 13.08 -34.26
C SER A 542 28.79 13.24 -32.75
N CYS A 543 27.93 12.71 -31.88
CA CYS A 543 28.03 12.91 -30.44
C CYS A 543 29.21 12.11 -29.86
N PRO A 544 30.25 12.75 -29.28
CA PRO A 544 31.44 12.03 -28.82
C PRO A 544 31.20 11.08 -27.63
N ALA A 545 30.07 11.22 -26.93
CA ALA A 545 29.72 10.36 -25.80
C ALA A 545 29.03 9.06 -26.25
N CYS A 546 28.10 9.12 -27.21
CA CYS A 546 27.34 7.95 -27.68
C CYS A 546 27.67 7.54 -29.11
N LEU A 547 28.77 8.07 -29.67
CA LEU A 547 29.38 7.56 -30.88
C LEU A 547 30.03 6.23 -30.52
N SER A 548 29.50 5.16 -31.10
CA SER A 548 30.01 3.80 -30.99
C SER A 548 30.90 3.49 -32.18
#